data_AF-A0A971K7W1-F1
#
_entry.id   AF-A0A971K7W1-F1
#
_cell.length_a   1.000
_cell.length_b   1.000
_cell.length_c   1.000
_cell.angle_alpha   90.00
_cell.angle_beta   90.00
_cell.angle_gamma   90.00
#
_symmetry.space_group_name_H-M   'P 1'
#
loop_
_entity.id
_entity.type
_entity.pdbx_description
1 polymer ?
#
loop_
_entity_poly.entity_id
_entity_poly.type
_entity_poly.pdbx_seq_one_letter_code
_entity_poly.pdbx_strand_id
1 'polypeptide(L)'
;MAQATQLIKAYMTETIPPDGGFIVTAFFMPGNYSIYEITAYRNVKDIFRSNDGITFKTDGNRTHLLIEPAIFTKKYIEPVNREGGFAIPYRFAELDITTTSKSEKLMVGIEPLMLYSSFTILEKQGDYFSFIFHPTSDVYVAMRKFIADSLYNDCGLSTADSKNTAAKVLETIKKFTIFKG
;
A
#
# COMPACT_ATOMS: atom_id res chain seq x y z
N MET A 1 21.48 -0.32 3.49
CA MET A 1 20.46 0.42 2.74
C MET A 1 19.38 -0.56 2.37
N ALA A 2 18.14 -0.31 2.81
CA ALA A 2 17.01 -1.14 2.42
C ALA A 2 16.93 -1.19 0.89
N GLN A 3 16.93 -2.40 0.31
CA GLN A 3 16.76 -2.61 -1.12
C GLN A 3 15.28 -2.89 -1.39
N ALA A 4 14.72 -2.12 -2.32
CA ALA A 4 13.40 -2.40 -2.88
C ALA A 4 13.58 -3.26 -4.13
N THR A 5 12.98 -4.45 -4.14
CA THR A 5 12.98 -5.34 -5.31
C THR A 5 11.56 -5.48 -5.82
N GLN A 6 11.36 -5.51 -7.14
CA GLN A 6 10.04 -5.83 -7.68
C GLN A 6 9.59 -7.19 -7.14
N LEU A 7 8.36 -7.27 -6.62
CA LEU A 7 7.89 -8.46 -5.91
C LEU A 7 7.94 -9.71 -6.80
N ILE A 8 7.54 -9.58 -8.06
CA ILE A 8 7.58 -10.71 -9.00
C ILE A 8 9.01 -11.19 -9.26
N LYS A 9 9.96 -10.25 -9.40
CA LYS A 9 11.37 -10.58 -9.56
C LYS A 9 11.88 -11.33 -8.33
N ALA A 10 11.58 -10.80 -7.13
CA ALA A 10 11.97 -11.42 -5.87
C ALA A 10 11.39 -12.84 -5.69
N TYR A 11 10.15 -13.07 -6.14
CA TYR A 11 9.53 -14.39 -6.15
C TYR A 11 10.26 -15.34 -7.11
N MET A 12 10.50 -14.91 -8.35
CA MET A 12 11.18 -15.71 -9.38
C MET A 12 12.63 -16.04 -9.03
N THR A 13 13.30 -15.18 -8.23
CA THR A 13 14.67 -15.40 -7.77
C THR A 13 14.76 -15.97 -6.36
N GLU A 14 13.64 -16.35 -5.75
CA GLU A 14 13.58 -16.92 -4.40
C GLU A 14 14.24 -16.04 -3.31
N THR A 15 14.20 -14.71 -3.48
CA THR A 15 14.83 -13.75 -2.55
C THR A 15 13.83 -13.11 -1.58
N ILE A 16 12.59 -13.57 -1.55
CA ILE A 16 11.59 -13.06 -0.61
C ILE A 16 11.94 -13.55 0.81
N PRO A 17 12.18 -12.66 1.79
CA PRO A 17 12.52 -13.07 3.14
C PRO A 17 11.32 -13.79 3.79
N PRO A 18 11.48 -15.01 4.33
CA PRO A 18 10.39 -15.77 4.93
C PRO A 18 10.00 -15.25 6.33
N ASP A 19 10.95 -14.70 7.09
CA ASP A 19 10.71 -14.12 8.42
C ASP A 19 10.46 -12.61 8.37
N GLY A 20 9.69 -12.21 7.37
CA GLY A 20 9.05 -10.91 7.31
C GLY A 20 9.68 -9.88 6.38
N GLY A 21 8.85 -8.91 6.05
CA GLY A 21 9.13 -7.87 5.07
C GLY A 21 7.91 -6.98 4.88
N PHE A 22 8.10 -5.91 4.10
CA PHE A 22 7.04 -5.00 3.72
C PHE A 22 6.86 -5.02 2.22
N ILE A 23 5.62 -5.03 1.76
CA ILE A 23 5.25 -5.02 0.36
C ILE A 23 4.44 -3.74 0.14
N VAL A 24 4.90 -2.91 -0.78
CA VAL A 24 4.17 -1.71 -1.23
C VAL A 24 3.68 -1.97 -2.64
N THR A 25 2.36 -2.00 -2.79
CA THR A 25 1.69 -2.17 -4.08
C THR A 25 0.89 -0.92 -4.36
N ALA A 26 0.99 -0.39 -5.58
CA ALA A 26 0.18 0.76 -6.01
C ALA A 26 -0.57 0.40 -7.28
N PHE A 27 -1.85 0.75 -7.33
CA PHE A 27 -2.73 0.58 -8.48
C PHE A 27 -3.14 1.96 -9.00
N PHE A 28 -2.92 2.21 -10.28
CA PHE A 28 -3.25 3.46 -10.93
C PHE A 28 -4.46 3.27 -11.85
N MET A 29 -5.47 4.12 -11.63
CA MET A 29 -6.73 4.12 -12.39
C MET A 29 -6.88 5.42 -13.18
N PRO A 30 -7.73 5.42 -14.23
CA PRO A 30 -7.96 6.61 -15.04
C PRO A 30 -8.32 7.85 -14.21
N GLY A 31 -7.76 9.00 -14.59
CA GLY A 31 -7.98 10.27 -13.91
C GLY A 31 -7.12 10.49 -12.66
N ASN A 32 -6.01 9.76 -12.51
CA ASN A 32 -5.09 9.81 -11.37
C ASN A 32 -5.72 9.36 -10.04
N TYR A 33 -6.71 8.47 -10.11
CA TYR A 33 -7.17 7.77 -8.92
C TYR A 33 -6.18 6.66 -8.61
N SER A 34 -5.64 6.65 -7.39
CA SER A 34 -4.58 5.71 -7.03
C SER A 34 -4.83 5.07 -5.68
N ILE A 35 -4.63 3.75 -5.59
CA ILE A 35 -4.71 2.99 -4.34
C ILE A 35 -3.35 2.39 -4.06
N TYR A 36 -2.81 2.68 -2.88
CA TYR A 36 -1.61 2.06 -2.35
C TYR A 36 -2.01 1.08 -1.26
N GLU A 37 -1.51 -0.14 -1.33
CA GLU A 37 -1.61 -1.16 -0.31
C GLU A 37 -0.22 -1.41 0.26
N ILE A 38 -0.07 -1.22 1.57
CA ILE A 38 1.16 -1.53 2.27
C ILE A 38 0.88 -2.72 3.17
N THR A 39 1.44 -3.87 2.81
CA THR A 39 1.29 -5.13 3.55
C THR A 39 2.60 -5.49 4.20
N ALA A 40 2.58 -5.79 5.49
CA ALA A 40 3.68 -6.47 6.13
C ALA A 40 3.28 -7.89 6.48
N TYR A 41 4.27 -8.76 6.59
CA TYR A 41 4.09 -10.15 6.93
C TYR A 41 5.27 -10.64 7.78
N ARG A 42 5.11 -11.81 8.40
CA ARG A 42 6.16 -12.51 9.18
C ARG A 42 5.90 -14.01 9.16
N ASN A 43 6.89 -14.85 9.46
CA ASN A 43 6.71 -16.31 9.62
C ASN A 43 5.97 -17.00 8.46
N VAL A 44 6.41 -16.76 7.22
CA VAL A 44 5.75 -17.31 6.03
C VAL A 44 5.89 -18.82 5.98
N LYS A 45 4.77 -19.53 5.90
CA LYS A 45 4.76 -21.00 5.74
C LYS A 45 4.99 -21.43 4.30
N ASP A 46 4.46 -20.65 3.36
CA ASP A 46 4.47 -20.96 1.94
C ASP A 46 4.20 -19.68 1.13
N ILE A 47 4.83 -19.59 -0.05
CA ILE A 47 4.62 -18.52 -1.03
C ILE A 47 4.43 -19.18 -2.38
N PHE A 48 3.31 -18.90 -3.03
CA PHE A 48 3.01 -19.47 -4.34
C PHE A 48 2.28 -18.46 -5.21
N ARG A 49 2.52 -18.55 -6.51
CA ARG A 49 1.80 -17.74 -7.50
C ARG A 49 0.48 -18.40 -7.86
N SER A 50 -0.56 -17.58 -7.93
CA SER A 50 -1.90 -17.91 -8.40
C SER A 50 -2.22 -17.10 -9.66
N ASN A 51 -3.39 -17.32 -10.26
CA ASN A 51 -3.81 -16.54 -11.44
C ASN A 51 -3.96 -15.05 -11.14
N ASP A 52 -4.27 -14.69 -9.89
CA ASP A 52 -4.55 -13.31 -9.48
C ASP A 52 -3.34 -12.58 -8.90
N GLY A 53 -2.23 -13.29 -8.65
CA GLY A 53 -1.00 -12.72 -8.09
C GLY A 53 -0.26 -13.66 -7.14
N ILE A 54 0.54 -13.11 -6.23
CA ILE A 54 1.40 -13.88 -5.33
C ILE A 54 0.73 -14.01 -3.96
N THR A 55 0.52 -15.26 -3.52
CA THR A 55 -0.14 -15.58 -2.25
C THR A 55 0.88 -15.99 -1.20
N PHE A 56 0.74 -15.41 0.00
CA PHE A 56 1.51 -15.71 1.19
C PHE A 56 0.62 -16.46 2.17
N LYS A 57 1.04 -17.66 2.60
CA LYS A 57 0.37 -18.40 3.69
C LYS A 57 0.94 -17.96 5.04
N THR A 58 0.50 -16.81 5.52
CA THR A 58 0.77 -16.31 6.86
C THR A 58 -0.20 -15.20 7.23
N ASP A 59 -0.15 -14.77 8.49
CA ASP A 59 -0.78 -13.56 8.95
C ASP A 59 -0.02 -12.31 8.46
N GLY A 60 -0.74 -11.22 8.26
CA GLY A 60 -0.21 -9.95 7.81
C GLY A 60 -0.91 -8.76 8.44
N ASN A 61 -0.29 -7.59 8.34
CA ASN A 61 -0.97 -6.32 8.53
C ASN A 61 -1.02 -5.57 7.20
N ARG A 62 -2.16 -4.97 6.87
CA ARG A 62 -2.29 -4.12 5.69
C ARG A 62 -2.90 -2.78 6.03
N THR A 63 -2.33 -1.71 5.49
CA THR A 63 -2.98 -0.40 5.45
C THR A 63 -3.14 0.05 4.01
N HIS A 64 -4.04 1.00 3.79
CA HIS A 64 -4.33 1.55 2.48
C HIS A 64 -4.14 3.07 2.50
N LEU A 65 -3.61 3.58 1.39
CA LEU A 65 -3.64 4.99 1.04
C LEU A 65 -4.42 5.13 -0.26
N LEU A 66 -5.35 6.07 -0.30
CA LEU A 66 -6.16 6.39 -1.46
C LEU A 66 -5.97 7.85 -1.86
N ILE A 67 -5.71 8.07 -3.14
CA ILE A 67 -5.65 9.36 -3.80
C ILE A 67 -6.89 9.47 -4.68
N GLU A 68 -7.81 10.34 -4.28
CA GLU A 68 -9.03 10.64 -5.02
C GLU A 68 -8.86 11.98 -5.76
N PRO A 69 -8.90 12.00 -7.09
CA PRO A 69 -8.72 13.21 -7.87
C PRO A 69 -9.96 14.12 -7.76
N ALA A 70 -9.75 15.41 -8.03
CA ALA A 70 -10.83 16.40 -8.00
C ALA A 70 -12.01 16.07 -8.94
N ILE A 71 -11.74 15.35 -10.05
CA ILE A 71 -12.73 14.98 -11.06
C ILE A 71 -13.54 13.71 -10.74
N PHE A 72 -13.22 13.00 -9.65
CA PHE A 72 -13.94 11.76 -9.32
C PHE A 72 -15.40 12.07 -9.01
N THR A 73 -16.34 11.37 -9.67
CA THR A 73 -17.78 11.70 -9.61
C THR A 73 -18.51 11.04 -8.44
N LYS A 74 -17.94 9.97 -7.87
CA LYS A 74 -18.57 9.16 -6.81
C LYS A 74 -18.04 9.50 -5.40
N LYS A 75 -17.64 10.77 -5.15
CA LYS A 75 -17.04 11.20 -3.87
C LYS A 75 -17.93 11.05 -2.64
N TYR A 76 -19.25 11.01 -2.86
CA TYR A 76 -20.25 10.83 -1.80
C TYR A 76 -20.37 9.36 -1.36
N ILE A 77 -19.82 8.42 -2.14
CA ILE A 77 -19.86 6.99 -1.82
C ILE A 77 -18.68 6.66 -0.91
N GLU A 78 -18.99 6.03 0.22
CA GLU A 78 -18.04 5.45 1.16
C GLU A 78 -17.00 4.57 0.43
N PRO A 79 -15.70 4.67 0.73
CA PRO A 79 -14.68 3.96 -0.02
C PRO A 79 -14.88 2.44 -0.03
N VAL A 80 -15.32 1.85 1.07
CA VAL A 80 -15.65 0.42 1.18
C VAL A 80 -16.78 -0.04 0.25
N ASN A 81 -17.68 0.86 -0.15
CA ASN A 81 -18.84 0.55 -1.00
C ASN A 81 -18.62 0.91 -2.48
N ARG A 82 -17.40 1.29 -2.88
CA ARG A 82 -17.10 1.64 -4.28
C ARG A 82 -16.94 0.39 -5.14
N GLU A 83 -17.48 0.42 -6.33
CA GLU A 83 -17.37 -0.70 -7.29
C GLU A 83 -16.12 -0.58 -8.17
N GLY A 84 -15.86 -1.59 -9.01
CA GLY A 84 -14.92 -1.48 -10.13
C GLY A 84 -13.45 -1.29 -9.75
N GLY A 85 -13.04 -1.78 -8.58
CA GLY A 85 -11.64 -1.69 -8.12
C GLY A 85 -11.25 -0.34 -7.50
N PHE A 86 -12.21 0.58 -7.33
CA PHE A 86 -12.03 1.84 -6.62
C PHE A 86 -12.18 1.69 -5.08
N ALA A 87 -12.63 0.53 -4.60
CA ALA A 87 -12.83 0.30 -3.18
C ALA A 87 -11.53 0.10 -2.40
N ILE A 88 -11.55 0.62 -1.17
CA ILE A 88 -10.61 0.27 -0.10
C ILE A 88 -11.43 -0.14 1.13
N PRO A 89 -10.94 -1.03 1.99
CA PRO A 89 -11.70 -1.59 3.12
C PRO A 89 -11.80 -0.62 4.32
N TYR A 90 -12.19 0.62 4.07
CA TYR A 90 -12.35 1.67 5.07
C TYR A 90 -13.58 2.52 4.77
N ARG A 91 -14.25 2.98 5.84
CA ARG A 91 -15.22 4.09 5.81
C ARG A 91 -14.50 5.42 5.99
N PHE A 92 -15.15 6.52 5.64
CA PHE A 92 -14.61 7.87 5.86
C PHE A 92 -14.22 8.13 7.32
N ALA A 93 -14.98 7.59 8.29
CA ALA A 93 -14.68 7.72 9.71
C ALA A 93 -13.40 6.97 10.16
N GLU A 94 -12.90 6.05 9.33
CA GLU A 94 -11.71 5.22 9.61
C GLU A 94 -10.48 5.74 8.85
N LEU A 95 -10.62 6.90 8.18
CA LEU A 95 -9.61 7.50 7.33
C LEU A 95 -9.21 8.88 7.86
N ASP A 96 -7.91 9.15 7.86
CA ASP A 96 -7.39 10.52 7.91
C ASP A 96 -7.48 11.10 6.49
N ILE A 97 -8.37 12.06 6.31
CA ILE A 97 -8.66 12.68 5.03
C ILE A 97 -8.05 14.08 4.99
N THR A 98 -7.13 14.30 4.06
CA THR A 98 -6.52 15.60 3.79
C THR A 98 -6.87 16.05 2.38
N THR A 99 -7.30 17.30 2.23
CA THR A 99 -7.55 17.90 0.91
C THR A 99 -6.37 18.77 0.50
N THR A 100 -5.85 18.55 -0.70
CA THR A 100 -4.74 19.34 -1.27
C THR A 100 -5.22 20.69 -1.80
N SER A 101 -4.29 21.56 -2.19
CA SER A 101 -4.61 22.82 -2.87
C SER A 101 -5.29 22.65 -4.23
N LYS A 102 -5.08 21.51 -4.91
CA LYS A 102 -5.75 21.17 -6.18
C LYS A 102 -7.08 20.42 -5.97
N SER A 103 -7.57 20.34 -4.73
CA SER A 103 -8.81 19.65 -4.36
C SER A 103 -8.79 18.13 -4.60
N GLU A 104 -7.61 17.52 -4.60
CA GLU A 104 -7.49 16.07 -4.45
C GLU A 104 -7.70 15.69 -2.98
N LYS A 105 -8.27 14.52 -2.71
CA LYS A 105 -8.36 13.97 -1.36
C LYS A 105 -7.34 12.85 -1.18
N LEU A 106 -6.53 12.98 -0.14
CA LEU A 106 -5.57 11.99 0.31
C LEU A 106 -6.16 11.32 1.54
N MET A 107 -6.46 10.03 1.45
CA MET A 107 -7.14 9.26 2.50
C MET A 107 -6.21 8.15 2.99
N VAL A 108 -5.81 8.22 4.25
CA VAL A 108 -4.91 7.23 4.88
C VAL A 108 -5.68 6.46 5.95
N GLY A 109 -5.61 5.13 5.95
CA GLY A 109 -6.18 4.32 7.03
C GLY A 109 -5.64 4.74 8.40
N ILE A 110 -6.51 5.04 9.36
CA ILE A 110 -6.10 5.39 10.73
C ILE A 110 -5.52 4.16 11.44
N GLU A 111 -6.18 3.01 11.28
CA GLU A 111 -5.77 1.73 11.85
C GLU A 111 -5.45 0.71 10.75
N PRO A 112 -4.41 -0.13 10.94
CA PRO A 112 -4.12 -1.19 10.01
C PRO A 112 -5.12 -2.34 10.16
N LEU A 113 -5.35 -3.07 9.07
CA LEU A 113 -6.15 -4.28 9.06
C LEU A 113 -5.27 -5.50 9.32
N MET A 114 -5.81 -6.47 10.05
CA MET A 114 -5.22 -7.80 10.16
C MET A 114 -5.66 -8.66 8.98
N LEU A 115 -4.70 -9.35 8.37
CA LEU A 115 -4.92 -10.39 7.37
C LEU A 115 -4.60 -11.72 8.05
N TYR A 116 -5.57 -12.64 8.09
CA TYR A 116 -5.42 -13.90 8.82
C TYR A 116 -5.19 -15.06 7.88
N SER A 117 -4.31 -15.99 8.28
CA SER A 117 -3.98 -17.27 7.65
C SER A 117 -3.31 -17.18 6.28
N SER A 118 -3.79 -16.31 5.40
CA SER A 118 -3.21 -16.08 4.07
C SER A 118 -3.67 -14.75 3.49
N PHE A 119 -2.84 -14.16 2.64
CA PHE A 119 -3.22 -13.03 1.80
C PHE A 119 -2.57 -13.08 0.43
N THR A 120 -3.19 -12.44 -0.54
CA THR A 120 -2.67 -12.31 -1.91
C THR A 120 -2.28 -10.86 -2.18
N ILE A 121 -1.14 -10.67 -2.84
CA ILE A 121 -0.75 -9.42 -3.47
C ILE A 121 -1.19 -9.51 -4.92
N LEU A 122 -2.22 -8.74 -5.27
CA LEU A 122 -2.87 -8.82 -6.57
C LEU A 122 -1.97 -8.25 -7.67
N GLU A 123 -1.93 -8.95 -8.80
CA GLU A 123 -1.40 -8.48 -10.06
C GLU A 123 -2.59 -8.02 -10.91
N LYS A 124 -2.87 -6.71 -10.96
CA LYS A 124 -4.00 -6.21 -11.77
C LYS A 124 -3.61 -6.08 -13.24
N GLN A 125 -4.60 -6.27 -14.13
CA GLN A 125 -4.48 -5.82 -15.52
C GLN A 125 -4.55 -4.29 -15.54
N GLY A 126 -3.44 -3.63 -15.88
CA GLY A 126 -3.33 -2.17 -15.92
C GLY A 126 -1.99 -1.68 -15.38
N ASP A 127 -1.92 -0.38 -15.11
CA ASP A 127 -0.72 0.24 -14.54
C ASP A 127 -0.69 0.02 -13.02
N TYR A 128 0.28 -0.74 -12.57
CA TYR A 128 0.53 -1.02 -11.17
C TYR A 128 2.00 -1.32 -10.95
N PHE A 129 2.46 -1.17 -9.71
CA PHE A 129 3.72 -1.74 -9.28
C PHE A 129 3.56 -2.49 -7.98
N SER A 130 4.49 -3.40 -7.70
CA SER A 130 4.62 -4.05 -6.40
C SER A 130 6.09 -4.25 -6.06
N PHE A 131 6.51 -3.69 -4.92
CA PHE A 131 7.88 -3.77 -4.43
C PHE A 131 7.93 -4.36 -3.03
N ILE A 132 8.89 -5.25 -2.82
CA ILE A 132 9.22 -5.79 -1.51
C ILE A 132 10.44 -5.07 -0.91
N PHE A 133 10.32 -4.72 0.35
CA PHE A 133 11.34 -4.11 1.19
C PHE A 133 11.74 -5.11 2.28
N HIS A 134 13.03 -5.40 2.33
CA HIS A 134 13.60 -6.30 3.32
C HIS A 134 13.67 -5.60 4.69
N PRO A 135 13.48 -6.32 5.80
CA PRO A 135 13.48 -5.75 7.14
C PRO A 135 14.90 -5.37 7.55
N THR A 136 15.30 -4.13 7.27
CA THR A 136 16.55 -3.52 7.73
C THR A 136 16.26 -2.39 8.72
N SER A 137 17.26 -1.94 9.47
CA SER A 137 17.10 -0.84 10.44
C SER A 137 16.60 0.47 9.81
N ASP A 138 16.88 0.69 8.53
CA ASP A 138 16.48 1.85 7.74
C ASP A 138 15.22 1.64 6.88
N VAL A 139 14.53 0.49 7.01
CA VAL A 139 13.39 0.13 6.13
C VAL A 139 12.28 1.17 6.14
N TYR A 140 11.93 1.72 7.31
CA TYR A 140 10.90 2.74 7.44
C TYR A 140 11.27 4.06 6.73
N VAL A 141 12.56 4.42 6.74
CA VAL A 141 13.05 5.62 6.04
C VAL A 141 12.97 5.39 4.53
N ALA A 142 13.40 4.21 4.06
CA ALA A 142 13.32 3.84 2.66
C ALA A 142 11.88 3.79 2.15
N MET A 143 10.96 3.17 2.90
CA MET A 143 9.54 3.12 2.56
C MET A 143 8.92 4.52 2.50
N ARG A 144 9.18 5.37 3.51
CA ARG A 144 8.68 6.74 3.51
C ARG A 144 9.16 7.53 2.29
N LYS A 145 10.45 7.41 1.96
CA LYS A 145 11.02 8.05 0.78
C LYS A 145 10.39 7.52 -0.50
N PHE A 146 10.29 6.20 -0.65
CA PHE A 146 9.71 5.55 -1.81
C PHE A 146 8.25 5.96 -2.03
N ILE A 147 7.42 5.96 -0.97
CA ILE A 147 6.03 6.40 -1.05
C ILE A 147 5.96 7.88 -1.44
N ALA A 148 6.76 8.75 -0.82
CA ALA A 148 6.76 10.17 -1.17
C ALA A 148 7.19 10.41 -2.63
N ASP A 149 8.23 9.71 -3.10
CA ASP A 149 8.74 9.83 -4.47
C ASP A 149 7.69 9.32 -5.47
N SER A 150 7.00 8.21 -5.17
CA SER A 150 5.92 7.69 -6.02
C SER A 150 4.71 8.64 -6.06
N LEU A 151 4.29 9.18 -4.92
CA LEU A 151 3.19 10.16 -4.87
C LEU A 151 3.48 11.43 -5.67
N TYR A 152 4.74 11.87 -5.70
CA TYR A 152 5.16 13.01 -6.49
C TYR A 152 5.23 12.68 -7.99
N ASN A 153 5.95 11.62 -8.36
CA ASN A 153 6.21 11.29 -9.75
C ASN A 153 5.01 10.66 -10.46
N ASP A 154 4.29 9.76 -9.80
CA ASP A 154 3.25 8.92 -10.40
C ASP A 154 1.85 9.52 -10.20
N CYS A 155 1.57 10.14 -9.04
CA CYS A 155 0.28 10.77 -8.76
C CYS A 155 0.23 12.28 -9.05
N GLY A 156 1.37 12.93 -9.29
CA GLY A 156 1.44 14.36 -9.61
C GLY A 156 1.11 15.29 -8.43
N LEU A 157 1.26 14.80 -7.19
CA LEU A 157 1.07 15.59 -5.97
C LEU A 157 2.22 16.58 -5.76
N SER A 158 1.99 17.61 -4.94
CA SER A 158 3.05 18.54 -4.57
C SER A 158 4.09 17.85 -3.67
N THR A 159 5.34 18.30 -3.71
CA THR A 159 6.41 17.75 -2.83
C THR A 159 6.02 17.79 -1.35
N ALA A 160 5.31 18.84 -0.92
CA ALA A 160 4.86 18.98 0.46
C ALA A 160 3.77 17.94 0.80
N ASP A 161 2.76 17.81 -0.05
CA ASP A 161 1.65 16.86 0.15
C ASP A 161 2.16 15.42 0.12
N SER A 162 3.06 15.08 -0.80
CA SER A 162 3.68 13.75 -0.89
C SER A 162 4.44 13.39 0.39
N LYS A 163 5.28 14.30 0.90
CA LYS A 163 6.07 14.06 2.12
C LYS A 163 5.21 13.97 3.39
N ASN A 164 4.17 14.78 3.48
CA ASN A 164 3.23 14.78 4.60
C ASN A 164 2.38 13.50 4.60
N THR A 165 1.87 13.11 3.43
CA THR A 165 1.06 11.89 3.27
C THR A 165 1.89 10.64 3.55
N ALA A 166 3.12 10.57 3.03
CA ALA A 166 4.03 9.46 3.33
C ALA A 166 4.38 9.37 4.83
N ALA A 167 4.42 10.51 5.54
CA ALA A 167 4.61 10.51 7.00
C ALA A 167 3.40 9.92 7.72
N LYS A 168 2.17 10.31 7.35
CA LYS A 168 0.92 9.75 7.90
C LYS A 168 0.81 8.24 7.67
N VAL A 169 1.11 7.78 6.45
CA VAL A 169 1.12 6.34 6.14
C VAL A 169 2.13 5.61 7.03
N LEU A 170 3.30 6.19 7.26
CA LEU A 170 4.31 5.60 8.13
C LEU A 170 3.85 5.49 9.58
N GLU A 171 3.07 6.45 10.08
CA GLU A 171 2.47 6.39 11.41
C GLU A 171 1.53 5.18 11.53
N THR A 172 0.71 4.91 10.51
CA THR A 172 -0.15 3.72 10.47
C THR A 172 0.67 2.43 10.36
N ILE A 173 1.73 2.40 9.54
CA ILE A 173 2.60 1.22 9.40
C ILE A 173 3.25 0.86 10.75
N LYS A 174 3.65 1.84 11.55
CA LYS A 174 4.22 1.59 12.89
C LYS A 174 3.24 0.97 13.88
N LYS A 175 1.93 1.00 13.60
CA LYS A 175 0.91 0.33 14.41
C LYS A 175 0.80 -1.16 14.11
N PHE A 176 1.45 -1.67 13.05
CA PHE A 176 1.40 -3.08 12.68
C PHE A 176 1.81 -3.97 13.86
N THR A 177 0.97 -4.95 14.17
CA THR A 177 1.09 -5.84 15.32
C THR A 177 1.86 -7.12 14.99
N ILE A 178 2.01 -7.49 13.73
CA ILE A 178 2.72 -8.73 13.33
C ILE A 178 4.20 -8.79 13.75
N PHE A 179 4.83 -7.64 14.01
CA PHE A 179 6.22 -7.58 14.51
C PHE A 179 6.29 -7.50 16.03
N LYS A 180 5.14 -7.36 16.72
CA LYS A 180 5.02 -7.39 18.18
C LYS A 180 4.82 -8.84 18.61
N GLY A 181 5.89 -9.62 18.53
CA GLY A 181 5.96 -11.00 18.97
C GLY A 181 7.38 -11.31 19.38
#